data_AF-A0A843XKK9-F1
#
_entry.id   AF-A0A843XKK9-F1
#
_cell.length_a   1.000
_cell.length_b   1.000
_cell.length_c   1.000
_cell.angle_alpha   90.00
_cell.angle_beta   90.00
_cell.angle_gamma   90.00
#
_symmetry.space_group_name_H-M   'P 1'
#
loop_
_entity.id
_entity.type
_entity.pdbx_description
1 polymer ?
#
loop_
_entity_poly.entity_id
_entity_poly.type
_entity_poly.pdbx_seq_one_letter_code
_entity_poly.pdbx_strand_id
1 'polypeptide(L)' 'MERFKRMLPPSFKGESDPLLAESWMREIEKIFRAIRCADEDKVTLATYMLQQDLLDGAYEWCTAGKS' A
#
# COMPACT_ATOMS: atom_id res chain seq x y z
N MET A 1 -8.00 -2.70 -10.13
CA MET A 1 -8.11 -2.54 -8.67
C MET A 1 -8.91 -3.63 -7.96
N GLU A 2 -10.13 -3.97 -8.35
CA GLU A 2 -10.96 -4.98 -7.66
C GLU A 2 -10.25 -6.31 -7.38
N ARG A 3 -9.57 -6.87 -8.39
CA ARG A 3 -8.79 -8.12 -8.22
C ARG A 3 -7.63 -7.97 -7.24
N PHE A 4 -7.01 -6.80 -7.18
CA PHE A 4 -5.90 -6.51 -6.28
C PHE A 4 -6.41 -6.37 -4.83
N LYS A 5 -7.50 -5.61 -4.61
CA LYS A 5 -8.13 -5.47 -3.28
C LYS A 5 -8.60 -6.81 -2.71
N ARG A 6 -9.09 -7.72 -3.55
CA ARG A 6 -9.48 -9.09 -3.15
C ARG A 6 -8.31 -9.95 -2.64
N MET A 7 -7.08 -9.57 -2.93
CA MET A 7 -5.88 -10.25 -2.42
C MET A 7 -5.45 -9.73 -1.04
N LEU A 8 -6.19 -8.76 -0.48
CA LEU A 8 -5.91 -8.14 0.83
C LEU A 8 -4.44 -7.71 0.96
N PRO A 9 -3.98 -6.79 0.09
CA PRO A 9 -2.60 -6.35 0.09
C PRO A 9 -2.24 -5.72 1.44
N PRO A 10 -1.02 -5.95 1.96
CA PRO A 10 -0.59 -5.32 3.20
C PRO A 10 -0.48 -3.80 3.04
N SER A 11 -0.89 -3.03 4.04
CA SER A 11 -0.67 -1.58 4.10
C SER A 11 0.79 -1.24 4.36
N PHE A 12 1.26 -0.11 3.84
CA PHE A 12 2.60 0.40 4.11
C PHE A 12 2.54 1.35 5.30
N LYS A 13 3.20 1.00 6.40
CA LYS A 13 3.14 1.80 7.63
C LYS A 13 4.15 2.96 7.67
N GLY A 14 4.76 3.31 6.54
CA GLY A 14 5.85 4.30 6.53
C GLY A 14 7.11 3.80 7.22
N GLU A 15 7.40 2.50 7.09
CA GLU A 15 8.54 1.84 7.75
C GLU A 15 9.85 2.54 7.38
N SER A 16 10.60 2.99 8.39
CA SER A 16 11.91 3.65 8.21
C SER A 16 13.06 2.63 8.12
N ASP A 17 12.82 1.36 8.48
CA ASP A 17 13.74 0.26 8.25
C ASP A 17 13.67 -0.20 6.78
N PRO A 18 14.79 -0.12 6.02
CA PRO A 18 14.85 -0.57 4.64
C PRO A 18 14.45 -2.05 4.45
N LEU A 19 14.72 -2.92 5.44
CA LEU A 19 14.39 -4.35 5.35
C LEU A 19 12.88 -4.59 5.43
N LEU A 20 12.19 -3.84 6.30
CA LEU A 20 10.74 -3.89 6.42
C LEU A 20 10.07 -3.33 5.16
N ALA A 21 10.60 -2.23 4.61
CA ALA A 21 10.14 -1.68 3.35
C ALA A 21 10.35 -2.64 2.17
N GLU A 22 11.50 -3.31 2.09
CA GLU A 22 11.78 -4.31 1.05
C GLU A 22 10.85 -5.52 1.16
N SER A 23 10.64 -6.02 2.39
CA SER A 23 9.72 -7.12 2.66
C SER A 23 8.30 -6.79 2.20
N TRP A 24 7.80 -5.59 2.53
CA TRP A 24 6.50 -5.11 2.07
C TRP A 24 6.42 -5.04 0.53
N MET A 25 7.43 -4.46 -0.13
CA MET A 25 7.47 -4.37 -1.59
C MET A 25 7.42 -5.77 -2.24
N ARG A 26 8.16 -6.75 -1.71
CA ARG A 26 8.16 -8.13 -2.22
C ARG A 26 6.79 -8.79 -2.12
N GLU A 27 6.04 -8.56 -1.05
CA GLU A 27 4.68 -9.09 -0.91
C GLU A 27 3.71 -8.44 -1.91
N ILE A 28 3.82 -7.12 -2.13
CA ILE A 28 3.03 -6.40 -3.14
C ILE A 28 3.35 -6.90 -4.56
N GLU A 29 4.63 -7.14 -4.89
CA GLU A 29 5.03 -7.71 -6.17
C GLU A 29 4.46 -9.10 -6.42
N LYS A 30 4.40 -9.96 -5.39
CA LYS A 30 3.78 -11.29 -5.49
C LYS A 30 2.31 -11.17 -5.87
N ILE A 31 1.60 -10.22 -5.27
CA ILE A 31 0.18 -9.99 -5.57
C ILE A 31 0.01 -9.51 -7.02
N PHE A 32 0.85 -8.59 -7.49
CA PHE A 32 0.80 -8.13 -8.89
C PHE A 32 1.04 -9.28 -9.88
N ARG A 33 2.00 -10.17 -9.59
CA ARG A 33 2.24 -11.37 -10.40
C ARG A 33 1.05 -12.32 -10.37
N ALA A 34 0.45 -12.56 -9.20
CA ALA A 34 -0.69 -13.46 -9.03
C ALA A 34 -1.92 -13.01 -9.83
N ILE A 35 -2.18 -11.70 -9.91
CA ILE A 35 -3.31 -11.16 -10.68
C ILE A 35 -2.98 -10.89 -12.16
N ARG A 36 -1.75 -11.22 -12.61
CA ARG A 36 -1.20 -10.91 -13.93
C ARG A 36 -1.36 -9.43 -14.29
N CYS A 37 -1.03 -8.56 -13.34
CA CYS A 37 -1.10 -7.12 -13.54
C CYS A 37 -0.09 -6.69 -14.61
N ALA A 38 -0.53 -5.89 -15.58
CA ALA A 38 0.37 -5.28 -16.56
C ALA A 38 1.32 -4.31 -15.84
N ASP A 39 2.56 -4.21 -16.33
CA ASP A 39 3.60 -3.35 -15.72
C ASP A 39 3.17 -1.88 -15.68
N GLU A 40 2.43 -1.44 -16.69
CA GLU A 40 1.86 -0.09 -16.82
C GLU A 40 0.89 0.25 -15.66
N ASP A 41 0.14 -0.73 -15.16
CA ASP A 41 -0.81 -0.54 -14.07
C ASP A 41 -0.14 -0.58 -12.69
N LYS A 42 1.03 -1.23 -12.55
CA LYS A 42 1.68 -1.44 -11.25
C LYS A 42 2.02 -0.12 -10.56
N VAL A 43 2.53 0.85 -11.30
CA VAL A 43 2.92 2.16 -10.77
C VAL A 43 1.70 2.93 -10.28
N THR A 44 0.61 2.92 -11.05
CA THR A 44 -0.65 3.56 -10.66
C THR A 44 -1.24 2.91 -9.41
N LEU A 45 -1.23 1.58 -9.33
CA LEU A 45 -1.75 0.83 -8.17
C LEU A 45 -0.92 1.08 -6.90
N ALA A 46 0.42 1.04 -7.00
CA ALA A 46 1.31 1.30 -5.88
C ALA A 46 1.21 2.76 -5.38
N THR A 47 1.13 3.73 -6.29
CA THR A 47 0.95 5.15 -5.94
C THR A 47 -0.35 5.38 -5.21
N TYR A 48 -1.44 4.74 -5.66
CA TYR A 48 -2.75 4.86 -5.00
C TYR A 48 -2.74 4.30 -3.58
N MET A 49 -2.04 3.18 -3.33
CA MET A 49 -1.88 2.64 -1.97
C MET A 49 -1.14 3.60 -1.04
N LEU A 50 -0.02 4.16 -1.49
CA LEU A 50 0.76 5.11 -0.70
C LEU A 50 -0.04 6.38 -0.36
N GLN A 51 -0.91 6.83 -1.28
CA GLN A 51 -1.78 7.98 -1.05
C GLN A 51 -2.93 7.69 -0.07
N GLN A 52 -3.52 6.49 -0.09
CA GLN A 52 -4.55 6.11 0.87
C GLN A 52 -4.00 6.02 2.30
N ASP A 53 -2.83 5.41 2.49
CA ASP A 53 -2.23 5.29 3.83
C ASP A 53 -1.85 6.68 4.40
N LEU A 54 -1.44 7.63 3.55
CA LEU A 54 -1.24 9.04 3.94
C LEU A 54 -2.54 9.73 4.37
N LEU A 55 -3.67 9.43 3.71
CA LEU A 55 -4.97 10.02 4.03
C LEU A 55 -5.58 9.41 5.30
N ASP A 56 -5.48 8.10 5.49
CA ASP A 56 -5.95 7.43 6.70
C ASP A 56 -5.11 7.85 7.93
N GLY A 57 -3.78 7.91 7.79
CA GLY A 57 -2.90 8.43 8.84
C GLY A 57 -3.15 9.91 9.16
N ALA A 58 -3.44 10.73 8.16
CA ALA A 58 -3.81 12.14 8.36
C ALA A 58 -5.19 12.29 9.03
N TYR A 59 -6.14 11.42 8.72
CA TYR A 59 -7.46 11.40 9.36
C TYR A 59 -7.36 11.00 10.85
N GLU A 60 -6.57 9.98 11.16
CA GLU A 60 -6.26 9.59 12.55
C GLU A 60 -5.56 10.72 13.32
N TRP A 61 -4.56 11.37 12.72
CA TRP A 61 -3.88 12.53 13.33
C TRP A 61 -4.84 13.69 13.62
N CYS A 62 -5.74 14.02 12.69
CA CYS A 62 -6.71 15.12 12.84
C CYS A 62 -7.82 14.82 13.86
N THR A 63 -8.03 13.55 14.20
CA THR A 63 -9.03 13.10 15.17
C THR A 63 -8.41 12.84 16.55
N ALA A 64 -7.16 12.40 16.62
CA ALA A 64 -6.42 12.22 17.88
C ALA A 64 -6.12 13.52 18.63
N GLY A 65 -6.01 14.66 17.95
CA GLY A 65 -5.81 15.98 18.57
C GLY A 65 -7.06 16.60 19.22
N LYS A 66 -8.18 15.87 19.35
CA LYS A 66 -9.45 16.37 19.93
C LYS A 66 -9.82 15.74 21.29
N SER A 67 -8.89 15.08 21.99
CA SER A 67 -9.11 14.61 23.37
C SER A 67 -8.50 15.54 24.42
#